data_AF-A0A8S3D5U8-F1
#
_entry.id   AF-A0A8S3D5U8-F1
#
_cell.length_a   1.000
_cell.length_b   1.000
_cell.length_c   1.000
_cell.angle_alpha   90.00
_cell.angle_beta   90.00
_cell.angle_gamma   90.00
#
_symmetry.space_group_name_H-M   'P 1'
#
loop_
_entity.id
_entity.type
_entity.pdbx_description
1 polymer ?
#
loop_
_entity_poly.entity_id
_entity_poly.type
_entity_poly.pdbx_seq_one_letter_code
_entity_poly.pdbx_strand_id
1 'polypeptide(L)'
;LVSLKTDDKDKYKVYIENFERAYLNETTRFYKQKAGQYLAEHGILSYLYYADQKLKEEEKRARRYLESVAECNSVPLLVRRCVDVFVTEFREQITNECPNLIENNDIERLRLVFVLLDHTGDITSLTQSLEAFIVKQGLDNMLKNKDTIKQDPESYVQQLLDLYRQFSNLVRDAFLNDPRFLTSRDKAFQKIINDISVFQLDMPARATRGTTRTTLAESRCPELLAQYCDILLRKGTSTHKKYSSEEIEVKLKDVLLLLKYVQNKDVFMRFYKGALTRRLILDTSIDNELEESIVIQLRPNNL
;
A
#
# COMPACT_ATOMS: atom_id res chain seq x y z
N LEU A 1 -24.90 -15.33 41.57
CA LEU A 1 -24.66 -16.29 40.47
C LEU A 1 -25.66 -17.42 40.60
N VAL A 2 -26.84 -17.30 39.96
CA VAL A 2 -27.82 -18.39 39.92
C VAL A 2 -27.33 -19.38 38.87
N SER A 3 -26.91 -20.57 39.31
CA SER A 3 -26.43 -21.63 38.44
C SER A 3 -27.62 -22.21 37.66
N LEU A 4 -27.87 -21.68 36.46
CA LEU A 4 -28.83 -22.22 35.49
C LEU A 4 -28.23 -23.49 34.84
N LYS A 5 -28.16 -24.59 35.61
CA LYS A 5 -27.80 -25.92 35.09
C LYS A 5 -29.06 -26.76 35.03
N THR A 6 -29.54 -27.02 33.83
CA THR A 6 -30.58 -28.02 33.57
C THR A 6 -30.12 -28.90 32.43
N ASP A 7 -29.94 -30.18 32.75
CA ASP A 7 -29.52 -31.33 31.94
C ASP A 7 -28.02 -31.60 31.69
N ASP A 8 -27.61 -32.85 31.95
CA ASP A 8 -26.23 -33.36 31.86
C ASP A 8 -25.72 -33.55 30.42
N LYS A 9 -26.58 -33.34 29.41
CA LYS A 9 -26.21 -33.40 27.98
C LYS A 9 -26.02 -32.04 27.30
N ASP A 10 -26.53 -30.95 27.87
CA ASP A 10 -26.55 -29.63 27.22
C ASP A 10 -26.43 -28.50 28.27
N LYS A 11 -25.36 -28.57 29.07
CA LYS A 11 -25.12 -27.80 30.31
C LYS A 11 -25.26 -26.27 30.19
N TYR A 12 -25.22 -25.72 28.98
CA TYR A 12 -25.25 -24.28 28.70
C TYR A 12 -26.43 -23.83 27.83
N LYS A 13 -27.30 -24.73 27.40
CA LYS A 13 -28.39 -24.40 26.46
C LYS A 13 -29.34 -23.33 27.01
N VAL A 14 -29.71 -23.44 28.29
CA VAL A 14 -30.57 -22.44 28.96
C VAL A 14 -29.86 -21.10 29.15
N TYR A 15 -28.54 -21.10 29.38
CA TYR A 15 -27.74 -19.88 29.43
C TYR A 15 -27.68 -19.19 28.05
N ILE A 16 -27.41 -19.97 26.99
CA ILE A 16 -27.32 -19.47 25.61
C ILE A 16 -28.67 -18.90 25.14
N GLU A 17 -29.76 -19.65 25.36
CA GLU A 17 -31.10 -19.29 24.86
C GLU A 17 -31.71 -18.11 25.63
N ASN A 18 -31.53 -18.02 26.95
CA ASN A 18 -32.22 -17.02 27.78
C ASN A 18 -31.34 -15.83 28.18
N PHE A 19 -30.07 -16.03 28.50
CA PHE A 19 -29.21 -14.95 28.99
C PHE A 19 -28.33 -14.39 27.89
N GLU A 20 -27.54 -15.23 27.21
CA GLU A 20 -26.61 -14.78 26.19
C GLU A 20 -27.34 -14.11 25.03
N ARG A 21 -28.37 -14.75 24.47
CA ARG A 21 -29.13 -14.18 23.35
C ARG A 21 -29.81 -12.86 23.71
N ALA A 22 -30.40 -12.76 24.90
CA ALA A 22 -31.02 -11.52 25.38
C ALA A 22 -29.97 -10.41 25.60
N TYR A 23 -28.83 -10.75 26.21
CA TYR A 23 -27.72 -9.83 26.42
C TYR A 23 -27.16 -9.30 25.09
N LEU A 24 -26.91 -10.19 24.12
CA LEU A 24 -26.43 -9.82 22.78
C LEU A 24 -27.41 -8.88 22.07
N ASN A 25 -28.71 -9.21 22.08
CA ASN A 25 -29.74 -8.42 21.41
C ASN A 25 -29.91 -7.03 22.02
N GLU A 26 -29.98 -6.93 23.36
CA GLU A 26 -30.10 -5.64 24.04
C GLU A 26 -28.84 -4.78 23.87
N THR A 27 -27.65 -5.40 23.94
CA THR A 27 -26.38 -4.69 23.71
C THR A 27 -26.30 -4.15 22.27
N THR A 28 -26.68 -4.98 21.29
CA THR A 28 -26.76 -4.58 19.87
C THR A 28 -27.73 -3.41 19.68
N ARG A 29 -28.93 -3.50 20.26
CA ARG A 29 -29.97 -2.46 20.15
C ARG A 29 -29.53 -1.14 20.78
N PHE A 30 -28.94 -1.21 21.98
CA PHE A 30 -28.43 -0.05 22.70
C PHE A 30 -27.34 0.66 21.90
N TYR A 31 -26.33 -0.09 21.42
CA TYR A 31 -25.24 0.51 20.66
C TYR A 31 -25.67 0.98 19.28
N LYS A 32 -26.63 0.33 18.62
CA LYS A 32 -27.15 0.81 17.33
C LYS A 32 -27.77 2.19 17.44
N GLN A 33 -28.61 2.42 18.45
CA GLN A 33 -29.19 3.73 18.68
C GLN A 33 -28.13 4.77 19.07
N LYS A 34 -27.23 4.41 19.98
CA LYS A 34 -26.22 5.33 20.53
C LYS A 34 -25.12 5.67 19.52
N ALA A 35 -24.70 4.71 18.70
CA ALA A 35 -23.72 4.91 17.64
C ALA A 35 -24.25 5.90 16.59
N GLY A 36 -25.49 5.73 16.14
CA GLY A 36 -26.12 6.65 15.20
C GLY A 36 -26.26 8.07 15.73
N GLN A 37 -26.65 8.23 17.01
CA GLN A 37 -26.73 9.54 17.67
C GLN A 37 -25.35 10.20 17.77
N TYR A 38 -24.34 9.46 18.24
CA TYR A 38 -22.99 10.00 18.43
C TYR A 38 -22.36 10.42 17.10
N LEU A 39 -22.55 9.62 16.06
CA LEU A 39 -22.06 9.91 14.71
C LEU A 39 -22.68 11.20 14.15
N ALA A 40 -23.99 11.39 14.34
CA ALA A 40 -24.70 12.57 13.86
C ALA A 40 -24.27 13.86 14.60
N GLU A 41 -23.90 13.76 15.86
CA GLU A 41 -23.56 14.92 16.71
C GLU A 41 -22.07 15.31 16.64
N HIS A 42 -21.15 14.34 16.57
CA HIS A 42 -19.71 14.58 16.71
C HIS A 42 -18.89 14.29 15.44
N GLY A 43 -19.54 13.75 14.41
CA GLY A 43 -18.91 13.35 13.16
C GLY A 43 -18.12 12.05 13.22
N ILE A 44 -17.71 11.58 12.04
CA ILE A 44 -17.08 10.28 11.80
C ILE A 44 -15.69 10.14 12.45
N LEU A 45 -14.90 11.20 12.49
CA LEU A 45 -13.55 11.15 13.07
C LEU A 45 -13.59 10.90 14.58
N SER A 46 -14.47 11.61 15.29
CA SER A 46 -14.72 11.41 16.72
C SER A 46 -15.34 10.05 16.99
N TYR A 47 -16.20 9.58 16.07
CA TYR A 47 -16.83 8.27 16.13
C TYR A 47 -15.84 7.11 16.08
N LEU A 48 -14.77 7.20 15.29
CA LEU A 48 -13.73 6.15 15.22
C LEU A 48 -13.08 5.87 16.58
N TYR A 49 -12.72 6.93 17.31
CA TYR A 49 -12.19 6.80 18.68
C TYR A 49 -13.24 6.23 19.64
N TYR A 50 -14.48 6.70 19.54
CA TYR A 50 -15.58 6.20 20.36
C TYR A 50 -15.82 4.71 20.11
N ALA A 51 -15.83 4.27 18.85
CA ALA A 51 -16.03 2.88 18.46
C ALA A 51 -14.91 1.97 19.00
N ASP A 52 -13.64 2.33 18.80
CA ASP A 52 -12.50 1.56 19.33
C ASP A 52 -12.55 1.46 20.87
N GLN A 53 -12.83 2.58 21.56
CA GLN A 53 -12.91 2.61 23.01
C GLN A 53 -14.07 1.76 23.53
N LYS A 54 -15.25 1.82 22.89
CA LYS A 54 -16.41 1.02 23.28
C LYS A 54 -16.26 -0.46 22.96
N LEU A 55 -15.60 -0.82 21.87
CA LEU A 55 -15.24 -2.22 21.60
C LEU A 55 -14.33 -2.78 22.69
N LYS A 56 -13.29 -2.05 23.11
CA LYS A 56 -12.40 -2.47 24.20
C LYS A 56 -13.11 -2.55 25.56
N GLU A 57 -13.99 -1.60 25.87
CA GLU A 57 -14.81 -1.65 27.09
C GLU A 57 -15.75 -2.86 27.09
N GLU A 58 -16.44 -3.11 25.97
CA GLU A 58 -17.41 -4.19 25.86
C GLU A 58 -16.70 -5.55 25.84
N GLU A 59 -15.52 -5.67 25.24
CA GLU A 59 -14.71 -6.88 25.33
C GLU A 59 -14.30 -7.18 26.79
N LYS A 60 -13.85 -6.17 27.55
CA LYS A 60 -13.53 -6.32 28.97
C LYS A 60 -14.77 -6.69 29.80
N ARG A 61 -15.92 -6.11 29.48
CA ARG A 61 -17.20 -6.43 30.13
C ARG A 61 -17.62 -7.87 29.82
N ALA A 62 -17.52 -8.29 28.56
CA ALA A 62 -17.79 -9.64 28.09
C ALA A 62 -16.97 -10.66 28.87
N ARG A 63 -15.66 -10.45 28.98
CA ARG A 63 -14.75 -11.33 29.74
C ARG A 63 -15.09 -11.40 31.24
N ARG A 64 -15.78 -10.41 31.79
CA ARG A 64 -16.15 -10.35 33.21
C ARG A 64 -17.53 -10.96 33.51
N TYR A 65 -18.47 -10.86 32.58
CA TYR A 65 -19.88 -11.22 32.82
C TYR A 65 -20.40 -12.39 31.96
N LEU A 66 -19.74 -12.70 30.83
CA LEU A 66 -20.08 -13.86 30.01
C LEU A 66 -19.21 -15.06 30.38
N GLU A 67 -19.77 -16.25 30.22
CA GLU A 67 -19.07 -17.50 30.46
C GLU A 67 -17.90 -17.67 29.48
N SER A 68 -16.70 -17.94 30.01
CA SER A 68 -15.46 -18.02 29.24
C SER A 68 -15.12 -19.43 28.76
N VAL A 69 -16.05 -20.39 28.95
CA VAL A 69 -15.86 -21.79 28.53
C VAL A 69 -15.78 -21.84 27.00
N ALA A 70 -14.76 -22.53 26.48
CA ALA A 70 -14.46 -22.63 25.05
C ALA A 70 -15.64 -23.16 24.21
N GLU A 71 -16.53 -23.94 24.81
CA GLU A 71 -17.73 -24.51 24.19
C GLU A 71 -18.83 -23.48 23.91
N CYS A 72 -18.87 -22.35 24.64
CA CYS A 72 -19.91 -21.32 24.47
C CYS A 72 -19.50 -20.22 23.48
N ASN A 73 -18.20 -19.93 23.31
CA ASN A 73 -17.68 -18.90 22.41
C ASN A 73 -18.39 -17.52 22.51
N SER A 74 -18.96 -17.22 23.68
CA SER A 74 -19.87 -16.07 23.88
C SER A 74 -19.16 -14.73 23.78
N VAL A 75 -17.90 -14.66 24.24
CA VAL A 75 -17.09 -13.44 24.19
C VAL A 75 -16.74 -13.07 22.73
N PRO A 76 -16.15 -13.96 21.91
CA PRO A 76 -15.93 -13.65 20.49
C PRO A 76 -17.22 -13.36 19.72
N LEU A 77 -18.34 -14.02 20.07
CA LEU A 77 -19.64 -13.75 19.46
C LEU A 77 -20.14 -12.33 19.77
N LEU A 78 -20.05 -11.87 21.02
CA LEU A 78 -20.40 -10.49 21.38
C LEU A 78 -19.50 -9.48 20.68
N VAL A 79 -18.17 -9.70 20.68
CA VAL A 79 -17.22 -8.80 20.02
C VAL A 79 -17.57 -8.68 18.54
N ARG A 80 -17.85 -9.80 17.86
CA ARG A 80 -18.29 -9.79 16.46
C ARG A 80 -19.59 -8.99 16.27
N ARG A 81 -20.59 -9.19 17.13
CA ARG A 81 -21.85 -8.41 17.07
C ARG A 81 -21.63 -6.91 17.29
N CYS A 82 -20.75 -6.55 18.20
CA CYS A 82 -20.41 -5.14 18.43
C CYS A 82 -19.67 -4.56 17.24
N VAL A 83 -18.73 -5.30 16.65
CA VAL A 83 -18.04 -4.89 15.41
C VAL A 83 -19.04 -4.72 14.27
N ASP A 84 -20.04 -5.60 14.14
CA ASP A 84 -21.09 -5.45 13.13
C ASP A 84 -21.88 -4.14 13.30
N VAL A 85 -22.27 -3.80 14.54
CA VAL A 85 -23.01 -2.57 14.84
C VAL A 85 -22.14 -1.32 14.67
N PHE A 86 -20.92 -1.33 15.18
CA PHE A 86 -20.07 -0.15 15.20
C PHE A 86 -19.35 0.10 13.87
N VAL A 87 -18.99 -0.95 13.13
CA VAL A 87 -18.12 -0.85 11.97
C VAL A 87 -18.87 -1.23 10.70
N THR A 88 -19.56 -2.37 10.66
CA THR A 88 -20.21 -2.84 9.43
C THR A 88 -21.35 -1.91 9.00
N GLU A 89 -22.17 -1.39 9.91
CA GLU A 89 -23.25 -0.45 9.57
C GLU A 89 -22.75 0.91 9.04
N PHE A 90 -21.58 1.38 9.50
CA PHE A 90 -21.04 2.70 9.14
C PHE A 90 -19.84 2.63 8.18
N ARG A 91 -19.61 1.45 7.60
CA ARG A 91 -18.43 1.15 6.77
C ARG A 91 -18.25 2.11 5.60
N GLU A 92 -19.33 2.44 4.89
CA GLU A 92 -19.24 3.33 3.73
C GLU A 92 -18.79 4.73 4.14
N GLN A 93 -19.31 5.26 5.26
CA GLN A 93 -18.90 6.55 5.79
C GLN A 93 -17.44 6.55 6.24
N ILE A 94 -17.00 5.47 6.90
CA ILE A 94 -15.58 5.28 7.27
C ILE A 94 -14.71 5.26 6.01
N THR A 95 -15.10 4.49 4.99
CA THR A 95 -14.34 4.31 3.75
C THR A 95 -14.26 5.60 2.92
N ASN A 96 -15.32 6.41 2.92
CA ASN A 96 -15.35 7.70 2.21
C ASN A 96 -14.42 8.75 2.81
N GLU A 97 -14.07 8.63 4.09
CA GLU A 97 -13.13 9.53 4.76
C GLU A 97 -11.68 9.05 4.66
N CYS A 98 -11.44 7.79 4.31
CA CYS A 98 -10.10 7.25 4.16
C CYS A 98 -9.22 8.07 3.19
N PRO A 99 -9.69 8.48 1.99
CA PRO A 99 -8.90 9.34 1.11
C PRO A 99 -8.45 10.64 1.78
N ASN A 100 -9.34 11.31 2.53
CA ASN A 100 -9.02 12.56 3.24
C ASN A 100 -7.97 12.33 4.34
N LEU A 101 -8.08 11.21 5.06
CA LEU A 101 -7.11 10.85 6.11
C LEU A 101 -5.74 10.48 5.52
N ILE A 102 -5.72 9.82 4.36
CA ILE A 102 -4.47 9.52 3.64
C ILE A 102 -3.84 10.83 3.12
N GLU A 103 -4.64 11.74 2.57
CA GLU A 103 -4.16 13.03 2.06
C GLU A 103 -3.56 13.91 3.16
N ASN A 104 -4.20 13.96 4.33
CA ASN A 104 -3.71 14.70 5.50
C ASN A 104 -2.59 13.97 6.26
N ASN A 105 -2.21 12.75 5.85
CA ASN A 105 -1.22 11.91 6.53
C ASN A 105 -1.55 11.67 8.02
N ASP A 106 -2.83 11.49 8.34
CA ASP A 106 -3.33 11.27 9.70
C ASP A 106 -3.12 9.81 10.14
N ILE A 107 -1.88 9.45 10.46
CA ILE A 107 -1.45 8.08 10.79
C ILE A 107 -2.28 7.46 11.92
N GLU A 108 -2.53 8.21 12.99
CA GLU A 108 -3.26 7.70 14.16
C GLU A 108 -4.70 7.32 13.84
N ARG A 109 -5.38 8.14 13.02
CA ARG A 109 -6.75 7.87 12.59
C ARG A 109 -6.81 6.74 11.58
N LEU A 110 -5.86 6.68 10.64
CA LEU A 110 -5.75 5.57 9.71
C LEU A 110 -5.49 4.24 10.42
N ARG A 111 -4.68 4.25 11.49
CA ARG A 111 -4.47 3.09 12.34
C ARG A 111 -5.77 2.62 12.99
N LEU A 112 -6.59 3.54 13.51
CA LEU A 112 -7.90 3.20 14.06
C LEU A 112 -8.83 2.60 13.00
N VAL A 113 -8.90 3.21 11.82
CA VAL A 113 -9.69 2.69 10.70
C VAL A 113 -9.23 1.28 10.32
N PHE A 114 -7.91 1.07 10.21
CA PHE A 114 -7.34 -0.24 9.93
C PHE A 114 -7.74 -1.28 10.98
N VAL A 115 -7.53 -0.97 12.26
CA VAL A 115 -7.88 -1.89 13.36
C VAL A 115 -9.37 -2.20 13.32
N LEU A 116 -10.24 -1.19 13.22
CA LEU A 116 -11.69 -1.39 13.19
C LEU A 116 -12.15 -2.24 11.99
N LEU A 117 -11.63 -1.96 10.79
CA LEU A 117 -12.00 -2.71 9.59
C LEU A 117 -11.42 -4.12 9.57
N ASP A 118 -10.23 -4.35 10.13
CA ASP A 118 -9.63 -5.68 10.18
C ASP A 118 -10.48 -6.68 10.97
N HIS A 119 -11.18 -6.20 12.01
CA HIS A 119 -12.12 -7.03 12.78
C HIS A 119 -13.33 -7.49 11.96
N THR A 120 -13.71 -6.78 10.89
CA THR A 120 -14.83 -7.17 10.01
C THR A 120 -14.42 -8.22 8.98
N GLY A 121 -13.12 -8.48 8.81
CA GLY A 121 -12.56 -9.42 7.85
C GLY A 121 -12.58 -8.94 6.39
N ASP A 122 -13.21 -7.80 6.09
CA ASP A 122 -13.25 -7.23 4.75
C ASP A 122 -12.55 -5.87 4.67
N ILE A 123 -11.24 -5.93 4.43
CA ILE A 123 -10.37 -4.76 4.29
C ILE A 123 -10.16 -4.36 2.82
N THR A 124 -10.84 -5.04 1.88
CA THR A 124 -10.61 -4.88 0.44
C THR A 124 -10.94 -3.47 -0.06
N SER A 125 -12.00 -2.85 0.45
CA SER A 125 -12.35 -1.47 0.11
C SER A 125 -11.26 -0.48 0.55
N LEU A 126 -10.61 -0.73 1.70
CA LEU A 126 -9.54 0.13 2.20
C LEU A 126 -8.26 -0.04 1.38
N THR A 127 -7.91 -1.27 1.00
CA THR A 127 -6.74 -1.53 0.16
C THR A 127 -6.92 -0.99 -1.26
N GLN A 128 -8.14 -1.04 -1.82
CA GLN A 128 -8.47 -0.42 -3.11
C GLN A 128 -8.44 1.11 -3.03
N SER A 129 -8.97 1.69 -1.95
CA SER A 129 -8.93 3.14 -1.72
C SER A 129 -7.48 3.65 -1.64
N LEU A 130 -6.62 2.95 -0.89
CA LEU A 130 -5.19 3.26 -0.82
C LEU A 130 -4.52 3.11 -2.20
N GLU A 131 -4.80 2.02 -2.92
CA GLU A 131 -4.24 1.78 -4.26
C GLU A 131 -4.59 2.94 -5.20
N ALA A 132 -5.87 3.33 -5.26
CA ALA A 132 -6.35 4.41 -6.09
C ALA A 132 -5.73 5.77 -5.70
N PHE A 133 -5.59 6.03 -4.39
CA PHE A 133 -4.96 7.24 -3.90
C PHE A 133 -3.47 7.32 -4.29
N ILE A 134 -2.72 6.24 -4.10
CA ILE A 134 -1.30 6.16 -4.48
C ILE A 134 -1.15 6.43 -5.98
N VAL A 135 -1.96 5.77 -6.82
CA VAL A 135 -1.94 5.98 -8.27
C VAL A 135 -2.27 7.43 -8.63
N LYS A 136 -3.34 8.01 -8.07
CA LYS A 136 -3.73 9.39 -8.33
C LYS A 136 -2.62 10.37 -7.96
N GLN A 137 -2.08 10.26 -6.74
CA GLN A 137 -1.02 11.16 -6.27
C GLN A 137 0.28 10.97 -7.08
N GLY A 138 0.61 9.73 -7.45
CA GLY A 138 1.75 9.44 -8.31
C GLY A 138 1.63 10.09 -9.68
N LEU A 139 0.49 9.92 -10.35
CA LEU A 139 0.24 10.53 -11.65
C LEU A 139 0.21 12.06 -11.59
N ASP A 140 -0.43 12.65 -10.57
CA ASP A 140 -0.46 14.10 -10.38
C ASP A 140 0.94 14.69 -10.15
N ASN A 141 1.76 14.04 -9.32
CA ASN A 141 3.14 14.45 -9.09
C ASN A 141 3.98 14.37 -10.37
N MET A 142 3.81 13.30 -11.14
CA MET A 142 4.52 13.13 -12.41
C MET A 142 4.06 14.15 -13.47
N LEU A 143 2.77 14.46 -13.55
CA LEU A 143 2.21 15.44 -14.48
C LEU A 143 2.71 16.86 -14.17
N LYS A 144 2.74 17.24 -12.90
CA LYS A 144 3.25 18.56 -12.47
C LYS A 144 4.72 18.77 -12.87
N ASN A 145 5.50 17.70 -12.87
CA ASN A 145 6.94 17.77 -13.14
C ASN A 145 7.31 17.36 -14.59
N LYS A 146 6.33 17.25 -15.50
CA LYS A 146 6.51 16.75 -16.88
C LYS A 146 7.63 17.45 -17.65
N ASP A 147 7.76 18.76 -17.49
CA ASP A 147 8.76 19.55 -18.22
C ASP A 147 10.16 19.46 -17.60
N THR A 148 10.26 19.36 -16.27
CA THR A 148 11.53 19.10 -15.56
C THR A 148 12.06 17.70 -15.88
N ILE A 149 11.19 16.70 -15.92
CA ILE A 149 11.54 15.29 -16.15
C ILE A 149 12.05 15.05 -17.59
N LYS A 150 11.57 15.82 -18.58
CA LYS A 150 12.14 15.76 -19.93
C LYS A 150 13.61 16.17 -19.98
N GLN A 151 14.05 17.01 -19.04
CA GLN A 151 15.39 17.57 -19.00
C GLN A 151 16.31 16.87 -17.99
N ASP A 152 15.74 16.25 -16.94
CA ASP A 152 16.51 15.62 -15.87
C ASP A 152 15.93 14.25 -15.41
N PRO A 153 16.55 13.13 -15.86
CA PRO A 153 16.21 11.80 -15.38
C PRO A 153 16.48 11.56 -13.89
N GLU A 154 17.43 12.27 -13.26
CA GLU A 154 17.72 12.13 -11.81
C GLU A 154 16.53 12.59 -10.98
N SER A 155 15.98 13.78 -11.28
CA SER A 155 14.79 14.31 -10.60
C SER A 155 13.58 13.38 -10.71
N TYR A 156 13.37 12.74 -11.87
CA TYR A 156 12.29 11.78 -12.05
C TYR A 156 12.42 10.55 -11.14
N VAL A 157 13.59 9.92 -11.14
CA VAL A 157 13.83 8.72 -10.34
C VAL A 157 13.75 9.06 -8.85
N GLN A 158 14.28 10.22 -8.44
CA GLN A 158 14.21 10.65 -7.04
C GLN A 158 12.76 10.86 -6.59
N GLN A 159 11.91 11.51 -7.40
CA GLN A 159 10.49 11.68 -7.07
C GLN A 159 9.75 10.35 -6.91
N LEU A 160 10.05 9.37 -7.77
CA LEU A 160 9.48 8.03 -7.66
C LEU A 160 9.91 7.32 -6.36
N LEU A 161 11.18 7.45 -6.00
CA LEU A 161 11.72 6.89 -4.76
C LEU A 161 11.15 7.57 -3.52
N ASP A 162 11.00 8.90 -3.55
CA ASP A 162 10.44 9.67 -2.44
C ASP A 162 8.97 9.30 -2.23
N LEU A 163 8.20 9.16 -3.32
CA LEU A 163 6.83 8.67 -3.26
C LEU A 163 6.77 7.24 -2.69
N TYR A 164 7.67 6.36 -3.12
CA TYR A 164 7.76 4.99 -2.61
C TYR A 164 8.06 4.95 -1.13
N ARG A 165 9.02 5.76 -0.66
CA ARG A 165 9.40 5.87 0.75
C ARG A 165 8.27 6.46 1.59
N GLN A 166 7.61 7.51 1.09
CA GLN A 166 6.45 8.13 1.74
C GLN A 166 5.35 7.11 1.99
N PHE A 167 4.91 6.38 0.96
CA PHE A 167 3.85 5.38 1.12
C PHE A 167 4.31 4.13 1.85
N SER A 168 5.59 3.77 1.80
CA SER A 168 6.14 2.67 2.61
C SER A 168 6.14 3.02 4.09
N ASN A 169 6.49 4.26 4.45
CA ASN A 169 6.38 4.74 5.82
C ASN A 169 4.91 4.81 6.25
N LEU A 170 4.01 5.28 5.38
CA LEU A 170 2.57 5.26 5.66
C LEU A 170 2.06 3.85 5.94
N VAL A 171 2.42 2.85 5.12
CA VAL A 171 2.02 1.45 5.33
C VAL A 171 2.60 0.86 6.60
N ARG A 172 3.85 1.18 6.92
CA ARG A 172 4.49 0.78 8.18
C ARG A 172 3.76 1.36 9.38
N ASP A 173 3.54 2.67 9.35
CA ASP A 173 3.10 3.41 10.53
C ASP A 173 1.59 3.31 10.72
N ALA A 174 0.78 3.46 9.66
CA ALA A 174 -0.68 3.44 9.74
C ALA A 174 -1.27 2.02 9.65
N PHE A 175 -0.70 1.14 8.83
CA PHE A 175 -1.25 -0.19 8.52
C PHE A 175 -0.42 -1.34 9.12
N LEU A 176 0.50 -1.05 10.06
CA LEU A 176 1.29 -2.04 10.81
C LEU A 176 2.07 -3.03 9.93
N ASN A 177 2.54 -2.61 8.75
CA ASN A 177 3.18 -3.49 7.76
C ASN A 177 2.32 -4.69 7.33
N ASP A 178 0.99 -4.53 7.31
CA ASP A 178 0.11 -5.60 6.87
C ASP A 178 0.42 -6.02 5.40
N PRO A 179 0.60 -7.34 5.13
CA PRO A 179 0.95 -7.82 3.78
C PRO A 179 -0.05 -7.44 2.68
N ARG A 180 -1.34 -7.25 3.02
CA ARG A 180 -2.37 -6.85 2.05
C ARG A 180 -2.15 -5.41 1.59
N PHE A 181 -1.71 -4.53 2.50
CA PHE A 181 -1.38 -3.13 2.20
C PHE A 181 -0.06 -2.98 1.46
N LEU A 182 0.94 -3.81 1.80
CA LEU A 182 2.19 -3.88 1.03
C LEU A 182 1.92 -4.31 -0.42
N THR A 183 1.07 -5.32 -0.61
CA THR A 183 0.66 -5.78 -1.94
C THR A 183 -0.12 -4.71 -2.71
N SER A 184 -1.01 -3.96 -2.04
CA SER A 184 -1.75 -2.85 -2.65
C SER A 184 -0.82 -1.72 -3.11
N ARG A 185 0.13 -1.32 -2.26
CA ARG A 185 1.19 -0.37 -2.64
C ARG A 185 1.97 -0.88 -3.85
N ASP A 186 2.41 -2.14 -3.84
CA ASP A 186 3.19 -2.72 -4.93
C ASP A 186 2.41 -2.73 -6.27
N LYS A 187 1.11 -3.05 -6.23
CA LYS A 187 0.22 -2.93 -7.40
C LYS A 187 0.07 -1.49 -7.87
N ALA A 188 -0.07 -0.53 -6.96
CA ALA A 188 -0.16 0.89 -7.30
C ALA A 188 1.12 1.37 -7.99
N PHE A 189 2.30 1.01 -7.47
CA PHE A 189 3.58 1.35 -8.10
C PHE A 189 3.77 0.68 -9.46
N GLN A 190 3.32 -0.57 -9.61
CA GLN A 190 3.30 -1.23 -10.92
C GLN A 190 2.41 -0.47 -11.90
N LYS A 191 1.25 0.05 -11.47
CA LYS A 191 0.40 0.89 -12.33
C LYS A 191 1.11 2.18 -12.71
N ILE A 192 1.64 2.94 -11.74
CA ILE A 192 2.32 4.22 -11.98
C ILE A 192 3.51 4.07 -12.93
N ILE A 193 4.39 3.08 -12.70
CA ILE A 193 5.63 2.91 -13.47
C ILE A 193 5.36 2.49 -14.92
N ASN A 194 4.31 1.68 -15.14
CA ASN A 194 3.94 1.22 -16.48
C ASN A 194 2.88 2.11 -17.14
N ASP A 195 2.46 3.19 -16.47
CA ASP A 195 1.48 4.10 -17.02
C ASP A 195 2.06 4.90 -18.20
N ILE A 196 1.30 4.93 -19.30
CA ILE A 196 1.68 5.58 -20.56
C ILE A 196 1.19 7.04 -20.64
N SER A 197 0.29 7.46 -19.75
CA SER A 197 -0.37 8.78 -19.81
C SER A 197 0.56 9.93 -19.46
N VAL A 198 1.62 9.66 -18.68
CA VAL A 198 2.57 10.68 -18.25
C VAL A 198 3.70 10.84 -19.26
N PHE A 199 4.43 9.76 -19.56
CA PHE A 199 5.52 9.75 -20.53
C PHE A 199 5.39 8.56 -21.48
N GLN A 200 5.02 8.87 -22.71
CA GLN A 200 4.97 7.91 -23.80
C GLN A 200 6.35 7.82 -24.48
N LEU A 201 6.79 6.59 -24.74
CA LEU A 201 7.88 6.26 -25.63
C LEU A 201 7.28 5.57 -26.85
N ASP A 202 7.47 6.15 -28.04
CA ASP A 202 7.06 5.51 -29.28
C ASP A 202 8.13 4.51 -29.70
N MET A 203 7.87 3.22 -29.45
CA MET A 203 8.73 2.16 -29.95
C MET A 203 8.35 1.82 -31.40
N PRO A 204 9.33 1.71 -32.32
CA PRO A 204 9.08 1.10 -33.60
C PRO A 204 8.74 -0.37 -33.36
N ALA A 205 7.49 -0.77 -33.65
CA ALA A 205 7.11 -2.17 -33.61
C ALA A 205 8.02 -2.98 -34.53
N ARG A 206 8.36 -4.19 -34.11
CA ARG A 206 9.09 -5.17 -34.92
C ARG A 206 8.27 -5.38 -36.19
N ALA A 207 8.76 -4.84 -37.31
CA ALA A 207 8.08 -4.97 -38.59
C ALA A 207 8.06 -6.45 -38.99
N THR A 208 6.96 -7.14 -38.72
CA THR A 208 6.65 -8.38 -39.42
C THR A 208 6.32 -7.98 -40.85
N ARG A 209 7.10 -8.48 -41.81
CA ARG A 209 7.02 -8.11 -43.23
C ARG A 209 5.57 -8.04 -43.71
N GLY A 210 5.07 -6.84 -43.98
CA GLY A 210 3.80 -6.62 -44.70
C GLY A 210 2.67 -5.90 -43.95
N THR A 211 2.80 -5.53 -42.67
CA THR A 211 1.76 -4.78 -41.94
C THR A 211 2.22 -3.36 -41.58
N THR A 212 1.26 -2.42 -41.62
CA THR A 212 1.41 -0.99 -41.27
C THR A 212 2.18 -0.80 -39.96
N ARG A 213 3.04 0.24 -39.89
CA ARG A 213 3.83 0.61 -38.70
C ARG A 213 2.89 1.06 -37.56
N THR A 214 2.33 0.13 -36.79
CA THR A 214 1.66 0.44 -35.52
C THR A 214 2.73 0.63 -34.45
N THR A 215 2.97 1.87 -34.02
CA THR A 215 3.83 2.16 -32.87
C THR A 215 3.15 1.64 -31.60
N LEU A 216 3.83 0.78 -30.83
CA LEU A 216 3.36 0.42 -29.50
C LEU A 216 3.84 1.50 -28.54
N ALA A 217 2.89 2.25 -27.98
CA ALA A 217 3.15 3.22 -26.93
C ALA A 217 3.53 2.47 -25.66
N GLU A 218 4.77 2.64 -25.19
CA GLU A 218 5.24 2.06 -23.94
C GLU A 218 5.60 3.18 -22.95
N SER A 219 5.58 2.87 -21.65
CA SER A 219 6.03 3.81 -20.64
C SER A 219 7.50 4.17 -20.90
N ARG A 220 7.83 5.46 -20.81
CA ARG A 220 9.22 5.96 -20.90
C ARG A 220 10.03 5.68 -19.63
N CYS A 221 9.40 5.22 -18.55
CA CYS A 221 10.07 4.94 -17.28
C CYS A 221 11.30 4.02 -17.41
N PRO A 222 11.27 2.90 -18.17
CA PRO A 222 12.44 2.02 -18.32
C PRO A 222 13.62 2.71 -19.02
N GLU A 223 13.36 3.62 -19.96
CA GLU A 223 14.41 4.44 -20.60
C GLU A 223 15.04 5.41 -19.58
N LEU A 224 14.20 6.12 -18.82
CA LEU A 224 14.67 7.10 -17.83
C LEU A 224 15.48 6.43 -16.71
N LEU A 225 15.07 5.25 -16.25
CA LEU A 225 15.85 4.45 -15.29
C LEU A 225 17.22 4.07 -15.87
N ALA A 226 17.28 3.63 -17.13
CA ALA A 226 18.54 3.29 -17.79
C ALA A 226 19.45 4.51 -17.99
N GLN A 227 18.88 5.67 -18.34
CA GLN A 227 19.60 6.94 -18.46
C GLN A 227 20.14 7.40 -17.10
N TYR A 228 19.36 7.26 -16.03
CA TYR A 228 19.83 7.60 -14.69
C TYR A 228 20.99 6.69 -14.26
N CYS A 229 20.95 5.38 -14.53
CA CYS A 229 22.11 4.51 -14.34
C CYS A 229 23.34 4.98 -15.13
N ASP A 230 23.16 5.44 -16.39
CA ASP A 230 24.27 6.00 -17.17
C ASP A 230 24.87 7.24 -16.52
N ILE A 231 24.02 8.16 -16.05
CA ILE A 231 24.46 9.38 -15.36
C ILE A 231 25.22 9.05 -14.08
N LEU A 232 24.80 8.02 -13.34
CA LEU A 232 25.46 7.57 -12.10
C LEU A 232 26.81 6.89 -12.34
N LEU A 233 27.00 6.21 -13.48
CA LEU A 233 28.18 5.40 -13.78
C LEU A 233 29.20 6.08 -14.72
N ARG A 234 28.87 7.25 -15.29
CA ARG A 234 29.70 7.94 -16.28
C ARG A 234 30.58 9.06 -15.67
N LYS A 235 31.87 9.06 -15.98
CA LYS A 235 32.84 10.11 -15.65
C LYS A 235 32.46 11.43 -16.35
N GLY A 236 32.71 12.55 -15.68
CA GLY A 236 32.49 13.89 -16.23
C GLY A 236 31.05 14.42 -16.11
N THR A 237 30.13 13.65 -15.54
CA THR A 237 28.85 14.18 -15.04
C THR A 237 29.06 14.90 -13.71
N SER A 238 28.17 15.84 -13.38
CA SER A 238 28.17 16.50 -12.07
C SER A 238 27.94 15.52 -10.92
N THR A 239 27.34 14.35 -11.18
CA THR A 239 27.02 13.31 -10.20
C THR A 239 28.25 12.60 -9.64
N HIS A 240 29.28 12.32 -10.44
CA HIS A 240 30.54 11.73 -9.95
C HIS A 240 31.27 12.62 -8.93
N LYS A 241 31.05 13.95 -8.99
CA LYS A 241 31.60 14.90 -7.99
C LYS A 241 30.68 15.09 -6.79
N LYS A 242 29.41 14.71 -6.90
CA LYS A 242 28.37 14.93 -5.90
C LYS A 242 28.22 13.75 -4.94
N TYR A 243 28.48 12.53 -5.40
CA TYR A 243 28.24 11.31 -4.64
C TYR A 243 29.51 10.47 -4.45
N SER A 244 29.63 9.85 -3.28
CA SER A 244 30.62 8.79 -2.99
C SER A 244 30.31 7.52 -3.80
N SER A 245 31.31 6.64 -3.99
CA SER A 245 31.12 5.31 -4.58
C SER A 245 30.04 4.51 -3.83
N GLU A 246 30.03 4.59 -2.49
CA GLU A 246 29.02 3.93 -1.64
C GLU A 246 27.61 4.49 -1.87
N GLU A 247 27.47 5.81 -2.03
CA GLU A 247 26.18 6.46 -2.30
C GLU A 247 25.66 6.12 -3.69
N ILE A 248 26.56 6.00 -4.68
CA ILE A 248 26.22 5.53 -6.03
C ILE A 248 25.69 4.10 -5.97
N GLU A 249 26.32 3.20 -5.20
CA GLU A 249 25.84 1.83 -5.02
C GLU A 249 24.43 1.78 -4.41
N VAL A 250 24.16 2.61 -3.39
CA VAL A 250 22.82 2.74 -2.80
C VAL A 250 21.80 3.22 -3.83
N LYS A 251 22.15 4.24 -4.63
CA LYS A 251 21.27 4.74 -5.70
C LYS A 251 21.02 3.72 -6.80
N LEU A 252 22.01 2.90 -7.14
CA LEU A 252 21.84 1.79 -8.08
C LEU A 252 20.88 0.73 -7.53
N LYS A 253 20.97 0.40 -6.23
CA LYS A 253 19.99 -0.48 -5.56
C LYS A 253 18.58 0.10 -5.56
N ASP A 254 18.44 1.42 -5.37
CA ASP A 254 17.16 2.12 -5.51
C ASP A 254 16.58 2.00 -6.93
N VAL A 255 17.41 2.07 -7.98
CA VAL A 255 16.95 1.82 -9.36
C VAL A 255 16.46 0.40 -9.54
N LEU A 256 17.17 -0.59 -8.99
CA LEU A 256 16.75 -1.98 -9.05
C LEU A 256 15.43 -2.23 -8.31
N LEU A 257 15.19 -1.51 -7.20
CA LEU A 257 13.90 -1.54 -6.51
C LEU A 257 12.76 -1.09 -7.45
N LEU A 258 12.94 0.01 -8.19
CA LEU A 258 11.94 0.48 -9.16
C LEU A 258 11.80 -0.48 -10.36
N LEU A 259 12.91 -1.07 -10.82
CA LEU A 259 12.93 -2.00 -11.94
C LEU A 259 12.11 -3.27 -11.69
N LYS A 260 11.90 -3.69 -10.43
CA LYS A 260 11.00 -4.79 -10.07
C LYS A 260 9.56 -4.55 -10.53
N TYR A 261 9.13 -3.28 -10.57
CA TYR A 261 7.77 -2.90 -10.95
C TYR A 261 7.61 -2.65 -12.46
N VAL A 262 8.70 -2.66 -13.23
CA VAL A 262 8.66 -2.51 -14.70
C VAL A 262 8.19 -3.82 -15.34
N GLN A 263 7.14 -3.76 -16.16
CA GLN A 263 6.62 -4.91 -16.90
C GLN A 263 7.56 -5.31 -18.05
N ASN A 264 7.93 -4.34 -18.90
CA ASN A 264 8.81 -4.60 -20.04
C ASN A 264 10.28 -4.25 -19.71
N LYS A 265 10.97 -5.19 -19.05
CA LYS A 265 12.39 -5.04 -18.69
C LYS A 265 13.33 -5.03 -19.92
N ASP A 266 12.89 -5.52 -21.08
CA ASP A 266 13.71 -5.54 -22.29
C ASP A 266 14.00 -4.12 -22.81
N VAL A 267 13.06 -3.19 -22.62
CA VAL A 267 13.25 -1.77 -22.95
C VAL A 267 14.40 -1.19 -22.13
N PHE A 268 14.37 -1.39 -20.80
CA PHE A 268 15.45 -0.98 -19.90
C PHE A 268 16.77 -1.59 -20.36
N MET A 269 16.81 -2.91 -20.60
CA MET A 269 18.03 -3.62 -21.00
C MET A 269 18.59 -3.13 -22.33
N ARG A 270 17.74 -2.78 -23.30
CA ARG A 270 18.17 -2.22 -24.59
C ARG A 270 18.90 -0.89 -24.42
N PHE A 271 18.31 0.04 -23.67
CA PHE A 271 18.92 1.34 -23.41
C PHE A 271 20.17 1.21 -22.53
N TYR A 272 20.10 0.39 -21.48
CA TYR A 272 21.22 0.13 -20.58
C TYR A 272 22.44 -0.45 -21.32
N LYS A 273 22.23 -1.47 -22.17
CA LYS A 273 23.30 -2.05 -23.00
C LYS A 273 23.92 -1.00 -23.94
N GLY A 274 23.10 -0.16 -24.57
CA GLY A 274 23.59 0.89 -25.46
C GLY A 274 24.40 1.97 -24.74
N ALA A 275 24.05 2.28 -23.49
CA ALA A 275 24.80 3.19 -22.62
C ALA A 275 26.11 2.53 -22.16
N LEU A 276 26.05 1.30 -21.65
CA LEU A 276 27.21 0.51 -21.24
C LEU A 276 28.25 0.38 -22.36
N THR A 277 27.85 -0.03 -23.56
CA THR A 277 28.76 -0.15 -24.71
C THR A 277 29.49 1.16 -25.00
N ARG A 278 28.79 2.30 -24.93
CA ARG A 278 29.41 3.62 -25.12
C ARG A 278 30.40 3.94 -24.01
N ARG A 279 30.05 3.67 -22.75
CA ARG A 279 30.95 3.93 -21.62
C ARG A 279 32.23 3.11 -21.71
N LEU A 280 32.13 1.83 -22.08
CA LEU A 280 33.27 0.93 -22.26
C LEU A 280 34.16 1.34 -23.45
N ILE A 281 33.57 1.72 -24.59
CA ILE A 281 34.33 2.14 -25.78
C ILE A 281 35.08 3.46 -25.54
N LEU A 282 34.43 4.40 -24.84
CA LEU A 282 34.97 5.74 -24.60
C LEU A 282 35.81 5.83 -23.31
N ASP A 283 35.97 4.73 -22.58
CA ASP A 283 36.60 4.66 -21.25
C ASP A 283 36.09 5.74 -20.28
N THR A 284 34.77 5.92 -20.29
CA THR A 284 34.08 6.92 -19.46
C THR A 284 33.40 6.32 -18.24
N SER A 285 33.64 5.05 -17.89
CA SER A 285 33.10 4.46 -16.67
C SER A 285 33.84 4.98 -15.44
N ILE A 286 33.10 5.32 -14.38
CA ILE A 286 33.63 5.82 -13.10
C ILE A 286 34.49 4.76 -12.42
N ASP A 287 33.91 3.57 -12.29
CA ASP A 287 34.47 2.44 -11.57
C ASP A 287 34.05 1.14 -12.26
N ASN A 288 35.03 0.29 -12.55
CA ASN A 288 34.80 -0.99 -13.21
C ASN A 288 34.16 -2.01 -12.26
N GLU A 289 34.41 -1.92 -10.96
CA GLU A 289 33.80 -2.82 -9.96
C GLU A 289 32.29 -2.54 -9.83
N LEU A 290 31.90 -1.27 -9.84
CA LEU A 290 30.49 -0.88 -9.85
C LEU A 290 29.76 -1.35 -11.12
N GLU A 291 30.40 -1.22 -12.29
CA GLU A 291 29.88 -1.73 -13.57
C GLU A 291 29.66 -3.25 -13.52
N GLU A 292 30.62 -4.01 -12.98
CA GLU A 292 30.47 -5.46 -12.84
C GLU A 292 29.35 -5.83 -11.86
N SER A 293 29.29 -5.14 -10.71
CA SER A 293 28.27 -5.35 -9.68
C SER A 293 26.85 -5.16 -10.22
N ILE A 294 26.58 -4.05 -10.92
CA ILE A 294 25.25 -3.79 -11.48
C ILE A 294 24.89 -4.79 -12.59
N VAL A 295 25.85 -5.21 -13.42
CA VAL A 295 25.61 -6.22 -14.45
C VAL A 295 25.26 -7.57 -13.83
N ILE A 296 25.88 -7.93 -12.69
CA ILE A 296 25.52 -9.14 -11.94
C ILE A 296 24.10 -9.02 -11.36
N GLN A 297 23.74 -7.87 -10.80
CA GLN A 297 22.42 -7.62 -10.22
C GLN A 297 21.30 -7.57 -11.29
N LEU A 298 21.63 -7.19 -12.53
CA LEU A 298 20.71 -7.20 -13.69
C LEU A 298 20.60 -8.56 -14.38
N ARG A 299 21.21 -9.63 -13.86
CA ARG A 299 21.01 -10.97 -14.41
C ARG A 299 19.57 -11.46 -14.15
N PRO A 300 18.99 -12.26 -15.07
CA PRO A 300 17.59 -12.69 -14.97
C PRO A 300 17.23 -13.39 -13.65
N ASN A 301 18.20 -14.04 -13.00
CA ASN A 301 17.99 -14.74 -11.72
C ASN A 301 17.83 -13.78 -10.52
N ASN A 302 18.18 -12.51 -10.69
CA ASN A 302 18.19 -11.48 -9.65
C ASN A 302 17.11 -10.39 -9.89
N LEU A 303 16.33 -10.50 -10.96
CA LEU A 303 15.37 -9.50 -11.44
C LEU A 303 13.91 -9.91 -11.25
#